data_AF-A0A9P0DTT8-F1
#
_entry.id   AF-A0A9P0DTT8-F1
#
_cell.length_a   1.000
_cell.length_b   1.000
_cell.length_c   1.000
_cell.angle_alpha   90.00
_cell.angle_beta   90.00
_cell.angle_gamma   90.00
#
_symmetry.space_group_name_H-M   'P 1'
#
loop_
_entity.id
_entity.type
_entity.pdbx_description
1 polymer ?
#
loop_
_entity_poly.entity_id
_entity_poly.type
_entity_poly.pdbx_seq_one_letter_code
_entity_poly.pdbx_strand_id
1 'polypeptide(L)'
;MKTILILALFSCIALTVYAKESDHEPTREPTREPEPEPDNEFECDACITFATVIKDYVEEKIPLDEIERDADRLCNVLPNELREFCDHELLPKVDKIFEELLKHSPDDVCEHLHFCGK
;
A
#
# COMPACT_ATOMS: atom_id res chain seq x y z
N MET A 1 -39.24 -4.68 26.50
CA MET A 1 -38.21 -4.12 27.41
C MET A 1 -36.77 -4.26 26.87
N LYS A 2 -36.40 -5.32 26.15
CA LYS A 2 -35.04 -5.49 25.57
C LYS A 2 -34.72 -4.55 24.37
N THR A 3 -35.72 -4.10 23.62
CA THR A 3 -35.54 -3.28 22.40
C THR A 3 -35.17 -1.82 22.68
N ILE A 4 -35.59 -1.28 23.83
CA ILE A 4 -35.30 0.10 24.26
C ILE A 4 -33.81 0.25 24.61
N LEU A 5 -33.19 -0.80 25.15
CA LEU A 5 -31.77 -0.81 25.50
C LEU A 5 -30.86 -0.76 24.27
N ILE A 6 -31.29 -1.35 23.15
CA ILE A 6 -30.51 -1.39 21.91
C ILE A 6 -30.48 -0.02 21.23
N LEU A 7 -31.61 0.70 21.19
CA LEU A 7 -31.67 2.05 20.62
C LEU A 7 -30.86 3.07 21.43
N ALA A 8 -30.83 2.95 22.75
CA ALA A 8 -30.01 3.79 23.62
C ALA A 8 -28.50 3.58 23.39
N LEU A 9 -28.08 2.35 23.08
CA LEU A 9 -26.68 2.04 22.74
C LEU A 9 -26.29 2.61 21.37
N PHE A 10 -27.16 2.51 20.36
CA PHE A 10 -26.90 3.10 19.04
C PHE A 10 -26.79 4.64 19.10
N SER A 11 -27.60 5.30 19.93
CA SER A 11 -27.48 6.76 20.12
C SER A 11 -26.18 7.16 20.81
N CYS A 12 -25.69 6.38 21.78
CA CYS A 12 -24.42 6.69 22.45
C CYS A 12 -23.23 6.51 21.51
N ILE A 13 -23.24 5.47 20.67
CA ILE A 13 -22.16 5.21 19.70
C ILE A 13 -22.12 6.32 18.65
N ALA A 14 -23.27 6.78 18.16
CA ALA A 14 -23.34 7.88 17.20
C ALA A 14 -22.78 9.20 17.76
N LEU A 15 -23.07 9.53 19.03
CA LEU A 15 -22.53 10.73 19.68
C LEU A 15 -21.02 10.68 19.89
N THR A 16 -20.45 9.50 20.17
CA THR A 16 -18.99 9.34 20.29
C THR A 16 -18.27 9.42 18.95
N VAL A 17 -18.92 8.99 17.86
CA VAL A 17 -18.37 9.06 16.50
C VAL A 17 -18.42 10.49 15.95
N TYR A 18 -19.47 11.25 16.25
CA TYR A 18 -19.66 12.62 15.75
C TYR A 18 -18.75 13.67 16.42
N ALA A 19 -18.13 13.36 17.56
CA ALA A 19 -17.30 14.30 18.31
C ALA A 19 -15.82 14.33 17.88
N LYS A 20 -15.42 13.60 16.82
CA LYS A 20 -14.03 13.58 16.32
C LYS A 20 -13.76 14.58 15.19
N GLU A 21 -14.69 15.48 14.90
CA GLU A 21 -14.54 16.49 13.84
C GLU A 21 -14.51 17.90 14.41
N SER A 22 -13.40 18.26 15.06
CA SER A 22 -13.03 19.66 15.35
C SER A 22 -11.64 19.70 15.98
N ASP A 23 -10.60 19.58 15.17
CA ASP A 23 -9.30 20.23 15.43
C ASP A 23 -8.61 20.49 14.07
N HIS A 24 -9.13 21.47 13.33
CA HIS A 24 -8.38 22.14 12.27
C HIS A 24 -8.17 23.59 12.72
N GLU A 25 -7.15 23.78 13.55
CA GLU A 25 -6.64 25.10 13.92
C GLU A 25 -5.86 25.68 12.71
N PRO A 26 -6.15 26.91 12.24
CA PRO A 26 -5.41 27.50 11.15
C PRO A 26 -4.13 28.16 11.69
N THR A 27 -3.00 27.46 11.58
CA THR A 27 -1.72 27.95 12.14
C THR A 27 -0.59 27.88 11.11
N ARG A 28 -0.38 29.04 10.46
CA ARG A 28 0.86 29.64 9.90
C ARG A 28 1.83 28.75 9.09
N GLU A 29 1.99 29.14 7.82
CA GLU A 29 2.99 28.65 6.86
C GLU A 29 4.43 28.61 7.42
N PRO A 30 5.08 27.43 7.38
CA PRO A 30 6.51 27.29 7.21
C PRO A 30 6.81 27.02 5.71
N THR A 31 7.97 27.48 5.26
CA THR A 31 8.59 27.30 3.94
C THR A 31 8.10 26.08 3.14
N ARG A 32 7.61 26.31 1.91
CA ARG A 32 7.14 25.27 0.96
C ARG A 32 8.24 24.26 0.63
N GLU A 33 8.29 23.15 1.36
CA GLU A 33 8.62 21.84 0.81
C GLU A 33 7.34 21.29 0.13
N PRO A 34 7.44 20.57 -1.00
CA PRO A 34 6.27 19.89 -1.56
C PRO A 34 5.75 18.88 -0.52
N GLU A 35 4.48 18.99 -0.14
CA GLU A 35 3.80 17.95 0.62
C GLU A 35 3.83 16.66 -0.20
N PRO A 36 4.09 15.48 0.41
CA PRO A 36 4.04 14.22 -0.31
C PRO A 36 2.63 14.05 -0.90
N GLU A 37 2.54 13.91 -2.21
CA GLU A 37 1.25 13.64 -2.84
C GLU A 37 0.71 12.29 -2.33
N PRO A 38 -0.56 12.20 -1.91
CA PRO A 38 -1.10 11.01 -1.22
C PRO A 38 -1.00 9.73 -2.06
N ASP A 39 -1.01 9.86 -3.38
CA ASP A 39 -0.90 8.73 -4.31
C ASP A 39 0.52 8.12 -4.29
N ASN A 40 1.56 8.94 -4.05
CA ASN A 40 2.96 8.50 -4.00
C ASN A 40 3.24 7.58 -2.81
N GLU A 41 2.65 7.87 -1.64
CA GLU A 41 2.82 7.03 -0.45
C GLU A 41 2.21 5.65 -0.66
N PHE A 42 1.01 5.59 -1.25
CA PHE A 42 0.36 4.32 -1.59
C PHE A 42 1.16 3.49 -2.60
N GLU A 43 1.60 4.11 -3.70
CA GLU A 43 2.38 3.43 -4.74
C GLU A 43 3.70 2.88 -4.18
N CYS A 44 4.37 3.66 -3.32
CA CYS A 44 5.60 3.26 -2.66
C CYS A 44 5.39 2.03 -1.76
N ASP A 45 4.40 2.09 -0.86
CA ASP A 45 4.09 1.00 0.07
C ASP A 45 3.69 -0.29 -0.66
N ALA A 46 2.89 -0.15 -1.73
CA ALA A 46 2.47 -1.26 -2.56
C ALA A 46 3.66 -1.90 -3.29
N CYS A 47 4.56 -1.09 -3.84
CA CYS A 47 5.80 -1.59 -4.45
C CYS A 47 6.67 -2.33 -3.43
N ILE A 48 6.94 -1.71 -2.27
CA ILE A 48 7.83 -2.30 -1.25
C ILE A 48 7.27 -3.64 -0.77
N THR A 49 5.96 -3.71 -0.53
CA THR A 49 5.29 -4.94 -0.13
C THR A 49 5.46 -6.03 -1.19
N PHE A 50 5.21 -5.71 -2.45
CA PHE A 50 5.32 -6.67 -3.55
C PHE A 50 6.77 -7.13 -3.78
N ALA A 51 7.73 -6.19 -3.76
CA ALA A 51 9.15 -6.47 -3.88
C ALA A 51 9.67 -7.31 -2.70
N THR A 52 9.12 -7.12 -1.49
CA THR A 52 9.45 -7.95 -0.32
C THR A 52 9.02 -9.41 -0.54
N VAL A 53 7.82 -9.64 -1.05
CA VAL A 53 7.35 -11.00 -1.38
C VAL A 53 8.26 -11.65 -2.43
N ILE A 54 8.63 -10.92 -3.47
CA ILE A 54 9.57 -11.43 -4.49
C ILE A 54 10.95 -11.68 -3.89
N LYS A 55 11.40 -10.84 -2.95
CA LYS A 55 12.69 -11.01 -2.28
C LYS A 55 12.75 -12.33 -1.51
N ASP A 56 11.69 -12.67 -0.79
CA ASP A 56 11.59 -13.95 -0.09
C ASP A 56 11.75 -15.13 -1.07
N TYR A 57 11.08 -15.07 -2.23
CA TYR A 57 11.22 -16.08 -3.28
C TYR A 57 12.63 -16.15 -3.89
N VAL A 58 13.30 -15.00 -4.05
CA VAL A 58 14.71 -14.94 -4.49
C VAL A 58 15.61 -15.65 -3.48
N GLU A 59 15.41 -15.41 -2.18
CA GLU A 59 16.19 -16.04 -1.11
C GLU A 59 15.94 -17.55 -0.99
N GLU A 60 14.70 -17.97 -1.25
CA GLU A 60 14.29 -19.38 -1.36
C GLU A 60 14.75 -20.05 -2.67
N LYS A 61 15.32 -19.29 -3.61
CA LYS A 61 15.79 -19.75 -4.93
C LYS A 61 14.67 -20.35 -5.77
N ILE A 62 13.46 -19.80 -5.64
CA ILE A 62 12.34 -20.11 -6.49
C ILE A 62 12.68 -19.64 -7.92
N PRO A 63 12.43 -20.46 -8.96
CA PRO A 63 12.72 -20.06 -10.33
C PRO A 63 11.77 -18.95 -10.79
N LEU A 64 12.25 -18.07 -11.66
CA LEU A 64 11.51 -16.87 -12.11
C LEU A 64 10.13 -17.21 -12.68
N ASP A 65 9.98 -18.29 -13.44
CA ASP A 65 8.70 -18.68 -14.04
C ASP A 65 7.64 -19.06 -12.98
N GLU A 66 8.07 -19.53 -11.81
CA GLU A 66 7.19 -19.78 -10.66
C GLU A 66 6.83 -18.49 -9.95
N ILE A 67 7.79 -17.58 -9.78
CA ILE A 67 7.56 -16.24 -9.22
C ILE A 67 6.56 -15.46 -10.07
N GLU A 68 6.67 -15.50 -11.40
CA GLU A 68 5.72 -14.83 -12.31
C GLU A 68 4.29 -15.36 -12.15
N ARG A 69 4.12 -16.68 -12.03
CA ARG A 69 2.81 -17.29 -11.77
C ARG A 69 2.26 -16.91 -10.40
N ASP A 70 3.12 -16.78 -9.41
CA ASP A 70 2.74 -16.48 -8.04
C ASP A 70 2.39 -15.01 -7.87
N ALA A 71 3.12 -14.12 -8.54
CA ALA A 71 2.82 -12.70 -8.68
C ALA A 71 1.47 -12.45 -9.36
N ASP A 72 1.16 -13.15 -10.46
CA ASP A 72 -0.14 -13.05 -11.13
C ASP A 72 -1.28 -13.46 -10.18
N ARG A 73 -1.12 -14.59 -9.46
CA ARG A 73 -2.13 -15.00 -8.46
C ARG A 73 -2.27 -13.99 -7.32
N LEU A 74 -1.15 -13.40 -6.87
CA LEU A 74 -1.15 -12.37 -5.85
C LEU A 74 -1.95 -11.15 -6.29
N CYS A 75 -1.70 -10.59 -7.47
CA CYS A 75 -2.45 -9.44 -7.96
C CYS A 75 -3.95 -9.75 -8.08
N ASN A 76 -4.31 -10.94 -8.59
CA ASN A 76 -5.70 -11.36 -8.77
C ASN A 76 -6.54 -11.45 -7.48
N VAL A 77 -5.90 -11.64 -6.31
CA VAL A 77 -6.62 -11.70 -5.01
C VAL A 77 -6.75 -10.34 -4.32
N LEU A 78 -6.05 -9.31 -4.81
CA LEU A 78 -6.11 -7.97 -4.23
C LEU A 78 -7.46 -7.29 -4.56
N PRO A 79 -7.95 -6.41 -3.68
CA PRO A 79 -9.17 -5.66 -3.93
C PRO A 79 -8.90 -4.36 -4.70
N ASN A 80 -9.88 -3.96 -5.53
CA ASN A 80 -10.03 -2.60 -6.08
C ASN A 80 -8.75 -2.01 -6.69
N GLU A 81 -8.41 -0.78 -6.31
CA GLU A 81 -7.26 0.02 -6.76
C GLU A 81 -5.92 -0.68 -6.57
N LEU A 82 -5.76 -1.46 -5.50
CA LEU A 82 -4.52 -2.21 -5.28
C LEU A 82 -4.33 -3.33 -6.31
N ARG A 83 -5.42 -3.96 -6.77
CA ARG A 83 -5.33 -4.88 -7.90
C ARG A 83 -5.00 -4.15 -9.19
N GLU A 84 -5.65 -3.03 -9.47
CA GLU A 84 -5.38 -2.25 -10.69
C GLU A 84 -3.92 -1.79 -10.73
N PHE A 85 -3.39 -1.29 -9.62
CA PHE A 85 -1.97 -0.94 -9.51
C PHE A 85 -1.05 -2.17 -9.66
N CYS A 86 -1.37 -3.29 -9.02
CA CYS A 86 -0.59 -4.52 -9.15
C CYS A 86 -0.56 -5.00 -10.62
N ASP A 87 -1.72 -5.11 -11.26
CA ASP A 87 -1.87 -5.63 -12.63
C ASP A 87 -1.19 -4.72 -13.68
N HIS A 88 -1.26 -3.41 -13.50
CA HIS A 88 -0.80 -2.44 -14.50
C HIS A 88 0.62 -1.94 -14.26
N GLU A 89 1.04 -1.84 -12.99
CA GLU A 89 2.32 -1.22 -12.64
C GLU A 89 3.36 -2.23 -12.14
N LEU A 90 2.97 -3.22 -11.34
CA LEU A 90 3.93 -4.15 -10.70
C LEU A 90 4.12 -5.45 -11.47
N LEU A 91 3.03 -6.12 -11.85
CA LEU A 91 3.03 -7.41 -12.54
C LEU A 91 3.86 -7.38 -13.85
N PRO A 92 3.78 -6.33 -14.70
CA PRO A 92 4.60 -6.25 -15.91
C PRO A 92 6.09 -6.05 -15.65
N LYS A 93 6.50 -5.82 -14.40
CA LYS A 93 7.89 -5.54 -13.98
C LYS A 93 8.47 -6.66 -13.11
N VAL A 94 7.79 -7.79 -12.93
CA VAL A 94 8.22 -8.87 -12.02
C VAL A 94 9.61 -9.40 -12.36
N ASP A 95 9.92 -9.58 -13.65
CA ASP A 95 11.24 -9.99 -14.14
C ASP A 95 12.34 -9.00 -13.72
N LYS A 96 12.09 -7.70 -13.94
CA LYS A 96 13.02 -6.63 -13.55
C LYS A 96 13.17 -6.53 -12.03
N ILE A 97 12.06 -6.59 -11.29
CA ILE A 97 12.06 -6.56 -9.82
C ILE A 97 12.88 -7.74 -9.29
N PHE A 98 12.67 -8.95 -9.82
CA PHE A 98 13.45 -10.13 -9.48
C PHE A 98 14.95 -9.91 -9.73
N GLU A 99 15.32 -9.42 -10.92
CA GLU A 99 16.72 -9.19 -11.28
C GLU A 99 17.41 -8.16 -10.38
N GLU A 100 16.74 -7.06 -10.02
CA GLU A 100 17.31 -6.05 -9.13
C GLU A 100 17.42 -6.55 -7.69
N LEU A 101 16.44 -7.32 -7.20
CA LEU A 101 16.45 -7.91 -5.85
C LEU A 101 17.57 -8.93 -5.61
N LEU A 102 18.26 -9.38 -6.66
CA LEU A 102 19.51 -10.15 -6.52
C LEU A 102 20.64 -9.32 -5.86
N LYS A 103 20.56 -7.99 -5.92
CA LYS A 103 21.63 -7.07 -5.48
C LYS A 103 21.15 -5.96 -4.55
N HIS A 104 19.87 -5.65 -4.57
CA HIS A 104 19.27 -4.50 -3.90
C HIS A 104 18.20 -4.91 -2.89
N SER A 105 17.87 -4.01 -1.96
CA SER A 105 16.72 -4.16 -1.05
C SER A 105 15.40 -3.84 -1.77
N PRO A 106 14.25 -4.26 -1.22
CA PRO A 106 12.94 -3.83 -1.72
C PRO A 106 12.81 -2.30 -1.82
N ASP A 107 13.28 -1.55 -0.82
CA ASP A 107 13.24 -0.08 -0.82
C ASP A 107 14.04 0.51 -1.99
N ASP A 108 15.29 0.08 -2.17
CA ASP A 108 16.17 0.55 -3.25
C ASP A 108 15.53 0.29 -4.63
N VAL A 109 14.94 -0.91 -4.81
CA VAL A 109 14.26 -1.27 -6.07
C VAL A 109 13.07 -0.36 -6.31
N CYS A 110 12.26 -0.08 -5.30
CA CYS A 110 11.08 0.79 -5.44
C CYS A 110 11.45 2.27 -5.67
N GLU A 111 12.58 2.74 -5.16
CA GLU A 111 13.16 4.03 -5.54
C GLU A 111 13.64 4.04 -7.00
N HIS A 112 14.36 3.01 -7.46
CA HIS A 112 14.83 2.90 -8.84
C HIS A 112 13.68 2.78 -9.86
N LEU A 113 12.56 2.19 -9.45
CA LEU A 113 11.34 2.10 -10.24
C LEU A 113 10.48 3.37 -10.16
N HIS A 114 10.91 4.36 -9.36
CA HIS A 114 10.21 5.62 -9.12
C HIS A 114 8.82 5.43 -8.50
N PHE A 115 8.60 4.38 -7.72
CA PHE A 115 7.40 4.27 -6.88
C PHE A 115 7.60 4.96 -5.53
N CYS A 116 8.85 5.12 -5.08
CA CYS A 116 9.22 5.85 -3.87
C CYS A 116 10.08 7.08 -4.19
N GLY A 117 10.03 8.10 -3.32
CA GLY A 117 10.91 9.27 -3.38
C GLY A 117 10.61 10.25 -4.51
N LYS A 118 9.40 10.22 -5.08
CA LYS A 118 8.90 11.25 -6.01
C LYS A 118 8.68 12.58 -5.29
#